data_AF-A0A699XK76-F1
#
_entry.id   AF-A0A699XK76-F1
#
_cell.length_a   1.000
_cell.length_b   1.000
_cell.length_c   1.000
_cell.angle_alpha   90.00
_cell.angle_beta   90.00
_cell.angle_gamma   90.00
#
_symmetry.space_group_name_H-M   'P 1'
#
loop_
_entity.id
_entity.type
_entity.pdbx_description
1 polymer ?
#
loop_
_entity_poly.entity_id
_entity_poly.type
_entity_poly.pdbx_seq_one_letter_code
_entity_poly.pdbx_strand_id
1 'polypeptide(L)'
;MIQHVWEQARKSSAERVVVATDDQRIVDACLAFGAEVLMTRDDHNSGTDRLAEVASLLGLANDAIVVNVQGDEPMIPPAVIDQVA
;
A
#
# COMPACT_ATOMS: atom_id res chain seq x y z
N MET A 1 12.79 5.64 1.41
CA MET A 1 12.03 4.91 2.45
C MET A 1 10.90 4.11 1.83
N ILE A 2 9.90 4.74 1.21
CA ILE A 2 8.73 4.02 0.63
C ILE A 2 9.10 2.91 -0.36
N GLN A 3 10.13 3.11 -1.19
CA GLN A 3 10.63 2.06 -2.09
C GLN A 3 11.06 0.79 -1.33
N HIS A 4 11.74 0.93 -0.19
CA HIS A 4 12.15 -0.23 0.61
C HIS A 4 10.96 -0.96 1.21
N VAL A 5 9.94 -0.24 1.68
CA VAL A 5 8.69 -0.85 2.16
C VAL A 5 8.02 -1.64 1.05
N TRP A 6 7.87 -1.04 -0.13
CA TRP A 6 7.29 -1.72 -1.31
C TRP A 6 8.11 -2.96 -1.72
N GLU A 7 9.44 -2.87 -1.69
CA GLU A 7 10.33 -4.01 -1.96
C GLU A 7 10.17 -5.14 -0.93
N GLN A 8 9.95 -4.83 0.37
CA GLN A 8 9.65 -5.87 1.36
C GLN A 8 8.25 -6.46 1.17
N ALA A 9 7.24 -5.62 0.94
CA ALA A 9 5.88 -6.07 0.69
C ALA A 9 5.80 -6.99 -0.55
N ARG A 10 6.57 -6.70 -1.60
CA ARG A 10 6.66 -7.57 -2.79
C ARG A 10 7.32 -8.94 -2.56
N LYS A 11 8.02 -9.13 -1.44
CA LYS A 11 8.58 -10.43 -1.05
C LYS A 11 7.60 -11.27 -0.22
N SER A 12 6.47 -10.69 0.18
CA SER A 12 5.38 -11.42 0.85
C SER A 12 4.60 -12.26 -0.16
N SER A 13 3.59 -12.99 0.32
CA SER A 13 2.66 -13.78 -0.47
C SER A 13 1.54 -12.94 -1.09
N ALA A 14 1.57 -11.61 -0.96
CA ALA A 14 0.56 -10.72 -1.53
C ALA A 14 0.48 -10.82 -3.06
N GLU A 15 -0.74 -11.02 -3.58
CA GLU A 15 -0.99 -11.09 -5.02
C GLU A 15 -0.78 -9.74 -5.73
N ARG A 16 -0.98 -8.63 -5.00
CA ARG A 16 -0.87 -7.26 -5.51
C ARG A 16 -0.38 -6.34 -4.40
N VAL A 17 0.52 -5.41 -4.74
CA VAL A 17 1.05 -4.40 -3.82
C VAL A 17 0.85 -3.03 -4.43
N VAL A 18 0.05 -2.19 -3.78
CA VAL A 18 -0.29 -0.84 -4.22
C VAL A 18 0.12 0.17 -3.16
N VAL A 19 0.82 1.23 -3.56
CA VAL A 19 1.09 2.38 -2.68
C VAL A 19 -0.08 3.35 -2.75
N ALA A 20 -0.64 3.72 -1.59
CA ALA A 20 -1.68 4.75 -1.50
C ALA A 20 -1.09 6.03 -0.90
N THR A 21 -1.21 7.15 -1.59
CA THR A 21 -0.67 8.45 -1.15
C THR A 21 -1.55 9.60 -1.60
N ASP A 22 -1.48 10.73 -0.93
CA ASP A 22 -2.13 12.00 -1.27
C ASP A 22 -1.15 13.02 -1.88
N ASP A 23 0.13 12.65 -2.07
CA ASP A 23 1.18 13.54 -2.53
C ASP A 23 1.69 13.13 -3.92
N GLN A 24 1.56 14.04 -4.90
CA GLN A 24 2.03 13.81 -6.27
C GLN A 24 3.53 13.49 -6.34
N ARG A 25 4.35 14.06 -5.44
CA ARG A 25 5.79 13.79 -5.41
C ARG A 25 6.07 12.33 -5.04
N ILE A 26 5.23 11.73 -4.20
CA ILE A 26 5.32 10.31 -3.84
C ILE A 26 4.84 9.44 -4.99
N VAL A 27 3.76 9.83 -5.69
CA VAL A 27 3.31 9.16 -6.92
C VAL A 27 4.44 9.09 -7.94
N ASP A 28 5.06 10.23 -8.25
CA ASP A 28 6.12 10.31 -9.25
C ASP A 28 7.33 9.45 -8.84
N ALA A 29 7.70 9.46 -7.56
CA ALA A 29 8.75 8.60 -7.03
C ALA A 29 8.40 7.11 -7.18
N CYS A 30 7.17 6.70 -6.86
CA CYS A 30 6.70 5.32 -6.98
C CYS A 30 6.72 4.80 -8.42
N LEU A 31 6.23 5.62 -9.35
CA LEU A 31 6.26 5.29 -10.77
C LEU A 31 7.69 5.11 -11.28
N ALA A 32 8.66 5.90 -10.79
CA ALA A 32 10.06 5.80 -11.20
C ALA A 32 10.73 4.46 -10.85
N PHE A 33 10.28 3.77 -9.80
CA PHE A 33 10.76 2.41 -9.45
C PHE A 33 9.76 1.29 -9.80
N GLY A 34 8.71 1.62 -10.56
CA GLY A 34 7.77 0.64 -11.10
C GLY A 34 6.74 0.11 -10.09
N ALA A 35 6.50 0.84 -8.99
CA ALA A 35 5.41 0.52 -8.09
C ALA A 35 4.06 0.92 -8.71
N GLU A 36 3.07 0.07 -8.50
CA GLU A 36 1.68 0.47 -8.65
C GLU A 36 1.34 1.45 -7.52
N VAL A 37 0.78 2.60 -7.89
CA VAL A 37 0.48 3.69 -6.96
C VAL A 37 -0.86 4.31 -7.31
N LEU A 38 -1.60 4.70 -6.27
CA LEU A 38 -2.91 5.29 -6.37
C LEU A 38 -2.98 6.58 -5.55
N MET A 39 -3.48 7.65 -6.17
CA MET A 39 -3.76 8.91 -5.50
C MET A 39 -5.02 8.76 -4.64
N THR A 40 -4.92 9.18 -3.39
CA THR A 40 -6.01 9.19 -2.42
C THR A 40 -6.26 10.60 -1.92
N ARG A 41 -7.42 10.85 -1.32
CA ARG A 41 -7.71 12.15 -0.70
C ARG A 41 -6.74 12.47 0.45
N ASP A 42 -6.52 13.76 0.67
CA ASP A 42 -5.68 14.32 1.75
C ASP A 42 -6.46 14.57 3.05
N ASP A 43 -7.78 14.36 3.04
CA ASP A 43 -8.70 14.65 4.15
C ASP A 43 -9.11 13.41 4.97
N HIS A 44 -8.40 12.29 4.81
CA HIS A 44 -8.64 11.09 5.61
C HIS A 44 -8.18 11.25 7.06
N ASN A 45 -9.06 10.91 8.01
CA ASN A 45 -8.76 11.01 9.43
C ASN A 45 -7.87 9.87 9.94
N SER A 46 -7.77 8.77 9.19
CA SER A 46 -6.99 7.59 9.57
C SER A 46 -6.49 6.79 8.36
N GLY A 47 -5.52 5.91 8.58
CA GLY A 47 -5.07 4.97 7.55
C GLY A 47 -6.16 4.02 7.08
N THR A 48 -7.09 3.64 7.96
CA THR A 48 -8.22 2.75 7.62
C THR A 48 -9.22 3.44 6.68
N ASP A 49 -9.48 4.74 6.88
CA ASP A 49 -10.35 5.51 5.96
C ASP A 49 -9.74 5.56 4.54
N ARG A 50 -8.41 5.75 4.47
CA ARG A 50 -7.66 5.70 3.21
C ARG A 50 -7.77 4.32 2.55
N LEU A 51 -7.71 3.23 3.31
CA LEU A 51 -7.88 1.87 2.79
C LEU A 51 -9.27 1.63 2.19
N ALA A 52 -10.33 2.17 2.81
CA ALA A 52 -11.69 2.04 2.29
C ALA A 52 -11.83 2.68 0.91
N GLU A 53 -11.22 3.86 0.70
CA GLU A 53 -11.14 4.49 -0.62
C GLU A 53 -10.37 3.64 -1.62
N VAL A 54 -9.20 3.13 -1.24
CA VAL A 54 -8.37 2.27 -2.10
C VAL A 54 -9.14 1.02 -2.53
N ALA A 55 -9.78 0.32 -1.60
CA ALA A 55 -10.56 -0.87 -1.90
C ALA A 55 -11.70 -0.58 -2.89
N SER A 56 -12.39 0.55 -2.72
CA SER A 56 -13.43 1.00 -3.64
C SER A 56 -12.89 1.34 -5.03
N LEU A 57 -11.76 2.06 -5.12
CA LEU A 57 -11.17 2.46 -6.41
C LEU A 57 -10.58 1.27 -7.17
N LEU A 58 -10.06 0.28 -6.45
CA LEU A 58 -9.54 -0.96 -7.04
C LEU A 58 -10.65 -1.98 -7.38
N GLY A 59 -11.90 -1.72 -6.96
CA GLY A 59 -13.03 -2.63 -7.20
C GLY A 59 -12.83 -3.99 -6.54
N LEU A 60 -12.23 -4.04 -5.35
CA LEU A 60 -12.01 -5.29 -4.64
C LEU A 60 -13.34 -5.93 -4.23
N ALA A 61 -13.36 -7.27 -4.22
CA ALA A 61 -14.51 -8.01 -3.74
C ALA A 61 -14.70 -7.80 -2.23
N ASN A 62 -15.93 -7.97 -1.72
CA ASN A 62 -16.25 -7.76 -0.31
C ASN A 62 -15.53 -8.74 0.64
N ASP A 63 -15.09 -9.89 0.12
CA ASP A 63 -14.33 -10.92 0.82
C ASP A 63 -12.82 -10.85 0.55
N ALA A 64 -12.35 -9.83 -0.18
CA ALA A 64 -10.93 -9.60 -0.38
C ALA A 64 -10.24 -9.22 0.93
N ILE A 65 -9.07 -9.80 1.17
CA ILE A 65 -8.24 -9.49 2.33
C ILE A 65 -7.26 -8.38 1.97
N VAL A 66 -7.20 -7.34 2.80
CA VAL A 66 -6.28 -6.22 2.63
C VAL A 66 -5.38 -6.13 3.86
N VAL A 67 -4.07 -6.23 3.65
CA VAL A 67 -3.08 -6.01 4.70
C VAL A 67 -2.54 -4.58 4.59
N ASN A 68 -2.71 -3.81 5.66
CA ASN A 68 -2.19 -2.44 5.74
C ASN A 68 -0.73 -2.45 6.21
N VAL A 69 0.21 -2.10 5.33
CA VAL A 69 1.63 -1.93 5.66
C VAL A 69 1.97 -0.44 5.68
N GLN A 70 2.44 0.06 6.84
CA GLN A 70 2.80 1.47 6.97
C GLN A 70 4.04 1.84 6.14
N GLY A 71 4.00 3.00 5.48
CA GLY A 71 5.05 3.46 4.56
C GLY A 71 6.39 3.86 5.21
N ASP A 72 6.46 3.82 6.53
CA ASP A 72 7.61 4.14 7.38
C ASP A 72 8.25 2.90 8.05
N GLU A 73 7.87 1.69 7.64
CA GLU A 73 8.46 0.42 8.10
C GLU A 73 9.40 -0.24 7.06
N PRO A 74 10.54 0.38 6.66
CA PRO A 74 11.38 -0.12 5.56
C PRO A 74 12.03 -1.49 5.82
N MET A 75 12.00 -1.96 7.06
CA MET A 75 12.60 -3.22 7.51
C MET A 75 11.55 -4.27 7.90
N ILE A 76 10.27 -4.05 7.57
CA ILE A 76 9.21 -5.02 7.87
C ILE A 76 9.56 -6.39 7.27
N PRO A 77 9.61 -7.47 8.07
CA PRO A 77 9.84 -8.80 7.53
C PRO A 77 8.64 -9.26 6.70
N PRO A 78 8.83 -9.81 5.49
CA PRO A 78 7.72 -10.29 4.66
C PRO A 78 6.83 -11.32 5.36
N ALA A 79 7.42 -12.17 6.22
CA ALA A 79 6.69 -13.15 7.02
C ALA A 79 5.68 -12.52 8.01
N VAL A 80 5.90 -11.28 8.46
CA VAL A 80 4.95 -10.57 9.33
C VAL A 80 3.73 -10.12 8.55
N ILE A 81 3.91 -9.75 7.28
CA ILE A 81 2.81 -9.41 6.37
C ILE A 81 1.96 -10.65 6.11
N ASP A 82 2.60 -11.79 5.83
CA ASP A 82 1.92 -13.07 5.60
C ASP A 82 1.17 -13.58 6.84
N GLN A 83 1.66 -13.30 8.04
CA GLN A 83 1.07 -13.78 9.29
C GLN A 83 -0.28 -13.11 9.62
N VAL A 84 -0.52 -11.90 9.12
CA VAL A 84 -1.73 -11.11 9.40
C VAL A 84 -2.75 -11.14 8.26
N ALA A 85 -2.44 -11.86 7.18
CA ALA A 85 -3.32 -12.11 6.04
C ALA A 85 -4.34 -13.21 6.36
#